data_AF-A0A7X7PP59-F1
#
_entry.id   AF-A0A7X7PP59-F1
#
_cell.length_a   1.000
_cell.length_b   1.000
_cell.length_c   1.000
_cell.angle_alpha   90.00
_cell.angle_beta   90.00
_cell.angle_gamma   90.00
#
_symmetry.space_group_name_H-M   'P 1'
#
loop_
_entity.id
_entity.type
_entity.pdbx_description
1 polymer ?
#
loop_
_entity_poly.entity_id
_entity_poly.type
_entity_poly.pdbx_seq_one_letter_code
_entity_poly.pdbx_strand_id
1 'polypeptide(L)'
;FVSGDDKLAAEAAELLPGVECAVVKYGTMRTAARLLPPETTRAIIRDGVTRALRERRWPAPLDLAGKPLRVTFTRTAACDAASLLPGVQRVDGRTLDIPGGDYRTVFHMFLACTSLASQVRA
;
A
#
# COMPACT_ATOMS: atom_id res chain seq x y z
N PHE A 1 -12.91 -3.42 -5.98
CA PHE A 1 -12.34 -3.31 -7.34
C PHE A 1 -11.01 -2.60 -7.22
N VAL A 2 -9.97 -3.12 -7.87
CA VAL A 2 -8.68 -2.46 -7.99
C VAL A 2 -8.14 -2.65 -9.41
N SER A 3 -7.47 -1.65 -9.96
CA SER A 3 -6.84 -1.72 -11.28
C SER A 3 -5.37 -1.36 -11.20
N GLY A 4 -4.50 -2.10 -11.88
CA GLY A 4 -3.06 -1.92 -11.79
C GLY A 4 -2.27 -2.85 -12.70
N ASP A 5 -1.06 -3.21 -12.27
CA ASP A 5 -0.30 -4.27 -12.93
C ASP A 5 -0.66 -5.67 -12.38
N ASP A 6 -0.01 -6.69 -12.93
CA ASP A 6 -0.17 -8.07 -12.51
C ASP A 6 0.26 -8.30 -11.06
N LYS A 7 1.22 -7.53 -10.55
CA LYS A 7 1.72 -7.64 -9.17
C LYS A 7 0.72 -7.07 -8.16
N LEU A 8 0.18 -5.88 -8.44
CA LEU A 8 -0.91 -5.30 -7.65
C LEU A 8 -2.12 -6.23 -7.59
N ALA A 9 -2.48 -6.87 -8.72
CA ALA A 9 -3.62 -7.78 -8.76
C ALA A 9 -3.38 -9.04 -7.91
N ALA A 10 -2.17 -9.58 -7.91
CA ALA A 10 -1.78 -10.72 -7.08
C ALA A 10 -1.83 -10.37 -5.59
N GLU A 11 -1.20 -9.26 -5.19
CA GLU A 11 -1.21 -8.78 -3.79
C GLU A 11 -2.63 -8.50 -3.30
N ALA A 12 -3.45 -7.84 -4.11
CA ALA A 12 -4.83 -7.52 -3.74
C ALA A 12 -5.68 -8.79 -3.58
N ALA A 13 -5.51 -9.80 -4.44
CA ALA A 13 -6.25 -11.06 -4.33
C ALA A 13 -5.87 -11.86 -3.07
N GLU A 14 -4.59 -11.80 -2.67
CA GLU A 14 -4.11 -12.39 -1.42
C GLU A 14 -4.62 -11.64 -0.19
N LEU A 15 -4.54 -10.30 -0.20
CA LEU A 15 -4.92 -9.45 0.93
C LEU A 15 -6.44 -9.34 1.12
N LEU A 16 -7.20 -9.29 0.04
CA LEU A 16 -8.65 -9.09 0.02
C LEU A 16 -9.32 -10.17 -0.84
N PRO A 17 -9.49 -11.40 -0.32
CA PRO A 17 -10.13 -12.47 -1.06
C PRO A 17 -11.49 -12.06 -1.62
N GLY A 18 -11.68 -12.24 -2.93
CA GLY A 18 -12.89 -11.85 -3.66
C GLY A 18 -12.89 -10.43 -4.21
N VAL A 19 -11.81 -9.65 -4.04
CA VAL A 19 -11.68 -8.36 -4.71
C VAL A 19 -11.58 -8.54 -6.24
N GLU A 20 -12.42 -7.82 -6.99
CA GLU A 20 -12.29 -7.74 -8.44
C GLU A 20 -11.01 -6.97 -8.81
N CYS A 21 -10.13 -7.60 -9.60
CA CYS A 21 -8.88 -7.02 -10.08
C CYS A 21 -8.90 -6.82 -11.60
N ALA A 22 -8.38 -5.69 -12.07
CA ALA A 22 -8.21 -5.39 -13.49
C ALA A 22 -6.72 -5.14 -13.81
N VAL A 23 -6.08 -6.11 -14.47
CA VAL A 23 -4.69 -5.99 -14.92
C VAL A 23 -4.67 -5.21 -16.23
N VAL A 24 -4.06 -4.02 -16.20
CA VAL A 24 -4.01 -3.10 -17.36
C VAL A 24 -2.59 -2.89 -17.90
N LYS A 25 -1.58 -3.42 -17.20
CA LYS A 25 -0.17 -3.45 -17.61
C LYS A 25 0.52 -4.65 -16.96
N TYR A 26 1.69 -5.02 -17.44
CA TYR A 26 2.50 -6.09 -16.87
C TYR A 26 3.86 -5.56 -16.46
N GLY A 27 4.15 -5.57 -15.16
CA GLY A 27 5.40 -5.06 -14.61
C GLY A 27 6.59 -5.94 -15.01
N THR A 28 7.58 -5.38 -15.71
CA THR A 28 8.79 -6.11 -16.11
C THR A 28 10.00 -5.71 -15.27
N MET A 29 10.06 -4.46 -14.82
CA MET A 29 11.06 -3.94 -13.89
C MET A 29 10.42 -2.90 -12.98
N ARG A 30 11.16 -2.42 -11.98
CA ARG A 30 10.68 -1.34 -11.09
C ARG A 30 10.19 -0.10 -11.83
N THR A 31 10.81 0.23 -12.96
CA THR A 31 10.53 1.43 -13.76
C THR A 31 10.09 1.12 -15.19
N ALA A 32 9.76 -0.15 -15.50
CA ALA A 32 9.34 -0.56 -16.84
C ALA A 32 8.18 -1.56 -16.79
N ALA A 33 7.28 -1.47 -17.77
CA ALA A 33 6.14 -2.36 -17.90
C ALA A 33 5.72 -2.50 -19.36
N ARG A 34 5.14 -3.66 -19.70
CA ARG A 34 4.40 -3.84 -20.96
C ARG A 34 2.99 -3.27 -20.79
N LEU A 35 2.71 -2.18 -21.49
CA LEU A 35 1.42 -1.49 -21.43
C LEU A 35 0.42 -2.13 -22.39
N LEU A 36 -0.85 -2.15 -22.01
CA LEU A 36 -1.94 -2.43 -22.94
C LEU A 36 -2.35 -1.14 -23.68
N PRO A 37 -2.93 -1.25 -24.88
CA PRO A 37 -3.50 -0.09 -25.56
C PRO A 37 -4.53 0.64 -24.68
N PRO A 38 -4.65 1.98 -24.79
CA PRO A 38 -5.61 2.75 -24.00
C PRO A 38 -7.05 2.24 -24.11
N GLU A 39 -7.48 1.83 -25.30
CA GLU A 39 -8.87 1.39 -25.51
C GLU A 39 -9.15 0.02 -24.89
N THR A 40 -8.17 -0.88 -24.95
CA THR A 40 -8.22 -2.15 -24.22
C THR A 40 -8.26 -1.93 -22.72
N THR A 41 -7.42 -1.02 -22.21
CA THR A 41 -7.37 -0.66 -20.79
C THR A 41 -8.71 -0.12 -20.29
N ARG A 42 -9.31 0.81 -21.05
CA ARG A 42 -10.62 1.39 -20.71
C ARG A 42 -11.72 0.33 -20.67
N ALA A 43 -11.75 -0.58 -21.64
CA ALA A 43 -12.73 -1.68 -21.66
C ALA A 43 -12.57 -2.59 -20.44
N ILE A 44 -11.35 -3.03 -20.13
CA ILE A 44 -11.04 -3.88 -18.97
C ILE A 44 -11.51 -3.24 -17.65
N ILE A 45 -11.19 -1.96 -17.44
CA ILE A 45 -11.59 -1.23 -16.23
C ILE A 45 -13.12 -1.11 -16.16
N ARG A 46 -13.78 -0.71 -17.27
CA ARG A 46 -15.24 -0.56 -17.33
C ARG A 46 -15.94 -1.87 -16.99
N ASP A 47 -15.50 -2.97 -17.59
CA ASP A 47 -16.12 -4.27 -17.41
C ASP A 47 -15.89 -4.80 -15.98
N GLY A 48 -14.68 -4.63 -15.43
CA GLY A 48 -14.38 -5.03 -14.07
C GLY A 48 -15.14 -4.22 -13.02
N VAL A 49 -15.22 -2.89 -13.15
CA VAL A 49 -16.06 -2.07 -12.28
C VAL A 49 -17.53 -2.50 -12.37
N THR A 50 -18.01 -2.77 -13.59
CA THR A 50 -19.38 -3.23 -13.82
C THR A 50 -19.66 -4.55 -13.12
N ARG A 51 -18.76 -5.55 -13.22
CA ARG A 51 -18.88 -6.82 -12.50
C ARG A 51 -18.87 -6.61 -10.99
N ALA A 52 -17.89 -5.87 -10.46
CA ALA A 52 -17.74 -5.62 -9.03
C ALA A 52 -18.99 -4.98 -8.40
N LEU A 53 -19.64 -4.07 -9.13
CA LEU A 53 -20.87 -3.41 -8.66
C LEU A 53 -22.11 -4.29 -8.80
N ARG A 54 -22.22 -5.07 -9.89
CA ARG A 54 -23.37 -5.95 -10.14
C ARG A 54 -23.40 -7.16 -9.22
N GLU A 55 -22.26 -7.84 -9.08
CA GLU A 55 -22.18 -9.07 -8.30
C GLU A 55 -22.22 -8.81 -6.79
N ARG A 56 -21.93 -7.57 -6.35
CA ARG A 56 -21.88 -7.15 -4.94
C ARG A 56 -21.03 -8.07 -4.07
N ARG A 57 -20.06 -8.77 -4.68
CA ARG A 57 -19.06 -9.59 -4.01
C ARG A 57 -17.95 -8.69 -3.47
N TRP A 58 -18.32 -7.86 -2.51
CA TRP A 58 -17.37 -6.95 -1.90
C TRP A 58 -16.56 -7.73 -0.85
N PRO A 59 -15.22 -7.66 -0.89
CA PRO A 59 -14.42 -8.25 0.16
C PRO A 59 -14.81 -7.62 1.51
N ALA A 60 -14.66 -8.38 2.58
CA ALA A 60 -14.83 -7.85 3.92
C ALA A 60 -13.87 -6.65 4.14
N PRO A 61 -14.30 -5.60 4.87
CA PRO A 61 -13.40 -4.52 5.23
C PRO A 61 -12.16 -5.06 5.93
N LEU A 62 -10.98 -4.53 5.56
CA LEU A 62 -9.74 -4.88 6.22
C LEU A 62 -9.69 -4.23 7.60
N ASP A 63 -9.86 -5.02 8.66
CA ASP A 63 -9.76 -4.53 10.03
C ASP A 63 -8.30 -4.54 10.51
N LEU A 64 -7.77 -3.34 10.71
CA LEU A 64 -6.42 -3.08 11.20
C LEU A 64 -6.43 -2.41 12.58
N ALA A 65 -7.59 -2.28 13.23
CA ALA A 65 -7.69 -1.65 14.55
C ALA A 65 -6.86 -2.42 15.59
N GLY A 66 -6.15 -1.67 16.44
CA GLY A 66 -5.30 -2.22 17.49
C GLY A 66 -4.01 -2.88 16.99
N LYS A 67 -3.81 -3.04 15.68
CA LYS A 67 -2.58 -3.64 15.14
C LYS A 67 -1.45 -2.62 15.13
N PRO A 68 -0.24 -2.97 15.64
CA PRO A 68 0.93 -2.13 15.49
C PRO A 68 1.40 -2.09 14.03
N LEU A 69 2.15 -1.06 13.67
CA LEU A 69 2.72 -0.90 12.34
C LEU A 69 4.25 -0.86 12.42
N ARG A 70 4.89 -1.84 11.78
CA ARG A 70 6.34 -1.88 11.63
C ARG A 70 6.76 -1.27 10.30
N VAL A 71 7.64 -0.28 10.35
CA VAL A 71 8.13 0.44 9.16
C VAL A 71 9.63 0.26 9.04
N THR A 72 10.08 -0.41 7.98
CA THR A 72 11.50 -0.54 7.65
C THR A 72 11.89 0.48 6.60
N PHE A 73 12.79 1.39 6.95
CA PHE A 73 13.32 2.42 6.06
C PHE A 73 14.46 1.89 5.20
N THR A 74 14.67 2.48 4.03
CA THR A 74 15.75 2.09 3.12
C THR A 74 17.13 2.50 3.65
N ARG A 75 17.20 3.60 4.41
CA ARG A 75 18.42 4.20 4.96
C ARG A 75 18.32 4.36 6.49
N THR A 76 19.44 4.16 7.18
CA THR A 76 19.55 4.35 8.64
C THR A 76 19.22 5.79 9.04
N ALA A 77 19.78 6.79 8.34
CA ALA A 77 19.54 8.20 8.61
C ALA A 77 18.06 8.61 8.46
N ALA A 78 17.31 7.99 7.55
CA ALA A 78 15.87 8.21 7.41
C ALA A 78 15.10 7.64 8.62
N CYS A 79 15.53 6.48 9.13
CA CYS A 79 15.00 5.90 10.37
C CYS A 79 15.35 6.77 11.59
N ASP A 80 16.56 7.35 11.65
CA ASP A 80 16.98 8.25 12.73
C ASP A 80 16.05 9.47 12.79
N ALA A 81 15.79 10.12 11.64
CA ALA A 81 14.88 11.26 11.58
C ALA A 81 13.44 10.88 11.95
N ALA A 82 12.93 9.76 11.44
CA ALA A 82 11.59 9.28 11.77
C ALA A 82 11.44 8.91 13.25
N SER A 83 12.52 8.49 13.92
CA SER A 83 12.52 8.13 15.35
C SER A 83 12.31 9.32 16.29
N LEU A 84 12.39 10.55 15.78
CA LEU A 84 12.08 11.77 16.54
C LEU A 84 10.59 11.90 16.87
N LEU A 85 9.70 11.18 16.17
CA LEU A 85 8.28 11.20 16.45
C LEU A 85 8.00 10.55 17.83
N PRO A 86 7.37 11.25 18.79
CA PRO A 86 7.04 10.65 20.07
C PRO A 86 6.13 9.42 19.93
N GLY A 87 6.39 8.39 20.73
CA GLY A 87 5.58 7.17 20.81
C GLY A 87 6.00 6.05 19.86
N VAL A 88 6.94 6.28 18.93
CA VAL A 88 7.53 5.20 18.11
C VAL A 88 8.74 4.59 18.81
N GLN A 89 9.02 3.33 18.53
CA GLN A 89 10.19 2.62 19.08
C GLN A 89 11.08 2.10 17.96
N ARG A 90 12.39 2.36 18.04
CA ARG A 90 13.36 1.78 17.11
C ARG A 90 13.72 0.37 17.55
N VAL A 91 13.51 -0.60 16.68
CA VAL A 91 13.73 -2.03 16.99
C VAL A 91 14.99 -2.59 16.35
N ASP A 92 15.51 -1.94 15.30
CA ASP A 92 16.80 -2.27 14.69
C ASP A 92 17.40 -1.04 13.96
N GLY A 93 18.48 -1.24 13.21
CA GLY A 93 19.18 -0.17 12.49
C GLY A 93 18.31 0.62 11.49
N ARG A 94 17.19 0.08 11.00
CA ARG A 94 16.34 0.73 10.00
C ARG A 94 14.83 0.59 10.25
N THR A 95 14.42 -0.02 11.35
CA THR A 95 13.01 -0.34 11.58
C THR A 95 12.46 0.37 12.80
N LEU A 96 11.30 1.02 12.63
CA LEU A 96 10.49 1.57 13.70
C LEU A 96 9.22 0.72 13.92
N ASP A 97 8.78 0.65 15.16
CA ASP A 97 7.49 0.12 15.57
C ASP A 97 6.59 1.29 16.00
N ILE A 98 5.42 1.38 15.38
CA ILE A 98 4.36 2.33 15.72
C ILE A 98 3.31 1.55 16.52
N PRO A 99 3.01 1.94 17.76
CA PRO A 99 2.10 1.18 18.61
C PRO A 99 0.71 1.10 18.00
N GLY A 100 0.04 -0.03 18.23
CA GLY A 100 -1.33 -0.25 17.78
C GLY A 100 -2.33 0.66 18.50
N GLY A 101 -3.43 0.96 17.81
CA GLY A 101 -4.49 1.81 18.33
C GLY A 101 -5.57 2.00 17.28
N ASP A 102 -6.25 3.15 17.33
CA ASP A 102 -7.14 3.56 16.24
C ASP A 102 -6.35 3.70 14.93
N TYR A 103 -6.91 3.17 13.84
CA TYR A 103 -6.22 3.12 12.54
C TYR A 103 -5.84 4.51 12.03
N ARG A 104 -6.68 5.53 12.27
CA ARG A 104 -6.38 6.90 11.84
C ARG A 104 -5.16 7.46 12.55
N THR A 105 -5.03 7.21 13.86
CA THR A 105 -3.85 7.60 14.64
C THR A 105 -2.60 6.91 14.12
N VAL A 106 -2.64 5.58 13.94
CA VAL A 106 -1.50 4.81 13.40
C VAL A 106 -1.09 5.32 12.02
N PHE A 107 -2.06 5.57 11.13
CA PHE A 107 -1.79 6.08 9.79
C PHE A 107 -1.22 7.51 9.81
N HIS A 108 -1.71 8.39 10.69
CA HIS A 108 -1.11 9.72 10.86
C HIS A 108 0.32 9.66 11.38
N MET A 109 0.61 8.77 12.33
CA MET A 109 1.97 8.55 12.82
C MET A 109 2.88 8.04 11.70
N PHE A 110 2.40 7.10 10.88
CA PHE A 110 3.12 6.66 9.68
C PHE A 110 3.44 7.82 8.74
N LEU A 111 2.45 8.66 8.41
CA LEU A 111 2.66 9.85 7.57
C LEU A 111 3.67 10.81 8.20
N ALA A 112 3.60 11.07 9.50
CA ALA A 112 4.57 11.91 10.20
C ALA A 112 6.00 11.34 10.14
N CYS A 113 6.16 10.03 10.36
CA CYS A 113 7.45 9.34 10.19
C CYS A 113 7.98 9.47 8.75
N THR A 114 7.13 9.27 7.73
CA THR A 114 7.56 9.44 6.32
C THR A 114 7.95 10.88 5.99
N SER A 115 7.26 11.86 6.55
CA SER A 115 7.58 13.28 6.40
C SER A 115 8.95 13.61 7.00
N LEU A 116 9.21 13.19 8.24
CA LEU A 116 10.52 13.35 8.89
C LEU A 116 11.64 12.67 8.10
N ALA A 117 11.41 11.43 7.65
CA ALA A 117 12.36 10.68 6.84
C ALA A 117 12.70 11.37 5.51
N SER A 118 11.74 12.09 4.91
CA SER A 118 11.94 12.79 3.64
C SER A 118 12.84 14.04 3.73
N GLN A 119 13.01 14.59 4.93
CA GLN A 119 13.87 15.77 5.16
C GLN A 119 15.36 15.41 5.08
N VAL A 120 15.69 14.13 5.28
CA VAL A 120 17.06 13.63 5.19
C VAL A 120 17.43 13.48 3.72
N ARG A 121 18.28 14.38 3.23
CA ARG A 121 18.84 14.31 1.87
C ARG A 121 19.64 13.02 1.67
N ALA A 122 19.71 12.58 0.42
CA ALA A 122 20.49 11.42 0.02
C ALA A 122 22.00 11.73 0.14
#